data_AF-A0A9E4RCW5-F1
#
_entry.id   AF-A0A9E4RCW5-F1
#
_cell.length_a   1.000
_cell.length_b   1.000
_cell.length_c   1.000
_cell.angle_alpha   90.00
_cell.angle_beta   90.00
_cell.angle_gamma   90.00
#
_symmetry.space_group_name_H-M   'P 1'
#
loop_
_entity.id
_entity.type
_entity.pdbx_description
1 polymer ?
#
loop_
_entity_poly.entity_id
_entity_poly.type
_entity_poly.pdbx_seq_one_letter_code
_entity_poly.pdbx_strand_id
1 'polypeptide(L)'
;MSSQPVPESELGDFQTLVDLIARLRAPGGCPWDREQTHASLKRNLLEECYEVLEAIDQGDSPGLSEELGDLLVQIAFHTQIAKEDGEFTLEDVLTQINGKLIRRHPHVFGDATAADASEVERNWERLKEAERDQQGIRKSQVDGIPGDLPALSYAQLMQDRVGRVGFEWEDVSGVLDKLVEEVAELREASTDEERVHEFGDVLFTMVNLSRWLNIQAEDALRQANLRFRQRYTRMEELAAARGQDFAQLPLDEMESLWQEAKALDSP
;
A
#
# COMPACT_ATOMS: atom_id res chain seq x y z
N MET A 1 40.49 8.46 -1.30
CA MET A 1 39.20 8.49 -2.03
C MET A 1 38.93 9.92 -2.41
N SER A 2 38.62 10.17 -3.69
CA SER A 2 38.54 11.52 -4.25
C SER A 2 37.44 12.32 -3.57
N SER A 3 37.81 13.41 -2.89
CA SER A 3 36.92 14.37 -2.25
C SER A 3 36.24 15.30 -3.26
N GLN A 4 36.10 14.88 -4.52
CA GLN A 4 35.53 15.75 -5.52
C GLN A 4 34.02 15.90 -5.29
N PRO A 5 33.51 17.14 -5.38
CA PRO A 5 32.08 17.40 -5.29
C PRO A 5 31.36 16.76 -6.48
N VAL A 6 30.13 16.31 -6.26
CA VAL A 6 29.25 15.85 -7.34
C VAL A 6 28.81 17.09 -8.13
N PRO A 7 29.02 17.14 -9.46
CA PRO A 7 28.58 18.27 -10.28
C PRO A 7 27.06 18.43 -10.24
N GLU A 8 26.58 19.68 -10.11
CA GLU A 8 25.12 19.97 -10.13
C GLU A 8 24.44 19.48 -11.41
N SER A 9 25.15 19.46 -12.54
CA SER A 9 24.64 18.98 -13.82
C SER A 9 24.30 17.49 -13.85
N GLU A 10 24.83 16.70 -12.92
CA GLU A 10 24.65 15.24 -12.85
C GLU A 10 23.54 14.83 -11.88
N LEU A 11 22.95 15.77 -11.13
CA LEU A 11 21.94 15.46 -10.10
C LEU A 11 20.65 14.86 -10.64
N GLY A 12 20.35 15.04 -11.93
CA GLY A 12 19.18 14.45 -12.59
C GLY A 12 19.35 12.99 -13.02
N ASP A 13 20.56 12.42 -12.88
CA ASP A 13 20.86 11.08 -13.38
C ASP A 13 20.67 10.02 -12.29
N PHE A 14 19.94 8.95 -12.61
CA PHE A 14 19.75 7.83 -11.69
C PHE A 14 21.07 7.17 -11.27
N GLN A 15 22.07 7.15 -12.15
CA GLN A 15 23.40 6.63 -11.84
C GLN A 15 24.09 7.45 -10.74
N THR A 16 23.88 8.77 -10.71
CA THR A 16 24.43 9.65 -9.66
C THR A 16 23.90 9.26 -8.28
N LEU A 17 22.60 8.94 -8.16
CA LEU A 17 22.02 8.43 -6.91
C LEU A 17 22.68 7.12 -6.48
N VAL A 18 22.84 6.16 -7.39
CA VAL A 18 23.49 4.87 -7.11
C VAL A 18 24.93 5.07 -6.61
N ASP A 19 25.68 5.94 -7.29
CA ASP A 19 27.07 6.24 -6.92
C ASP A 19 27.17 6.98 -5.58
N LEU A 20 26.21 7.85 -5.27
CA LEU A 20 26.09 8.51 -3.96
C LEU A 20 25.89 7.48 -2.84
N ILE A 21 24.93 6.56 -2.97
CA ILE A 21 24.70 5.51 -1.97
C ILE A 21 25.93 4.62 -1.80
N ALA A 22 26.58 4.22 -2.90
CA ALA A 22 27.82 3.46 -2.84
C ALA A 22 28.94 4.23 -2.10
N ARG A 23 29.04 5.54 -2.32
CA ARG A 23 30.00 6.41 -1.61
C ARG A 23 29.68 6.56 -0.13
N LEU A 24 28.39 6.70 0.22
CA LEU A 24 27.94 6.77 1.62
C LEU A 24 28.28 5.49 2.38
N ARG A 25 28.14 4.32 1.74
CA ARG A 25 28.43 3.01 2.34
C ARG A 25 29.90 2.56 2.23
N ALA A 26 30.73 3.24 1.44
CA ALA A 26 32.15 2.90 1.31
C ALA A 26 32.96 3.17 2.60
N PRO A 27 34.14 2.54 2.80
CA PRO A 27 35.04 2.91 3.89
C PRO A 27 35.38 4.41 3.86
N GLY A 28 35.14 5.11 4.97
CA GLY A 28 35.29 6.58 5.05
C GLY A 28 34.06 7.38 4.61
N GLY A 29 32.97 6.70 4.24
CA GLY A 29 31.63 7.26 4.09
C GLY A 29 30.93 7.47 5.44
N CYS A 30 29.60 7.58 5.40
CA CYS A 30 28.77 7.83 6.57
C CYS A 30 28.66 6.58 7.45
N PRO A 31 28.98 6.67 8.77
CA PRO A 31 28.88 5.53 9.67
C PRO A 31 27.46 4.94 9.75
N TRP A 32 26.43 5.79 9.76
CA TRP A 32 25.04 5.34 9.85
C TRP A 32 24.60 4.58 8.61
N ASP A 33 24.91 5.09 7.42
CA ASP A 33 24.56 4.44 6.14
C ASP A 33 25.25 3.08 6.01
N ARG A 34 26.49 2.97 6.50
CA ARG A 34 27.28 1.73 6.49
C ARG A 34 26.72 0.63 7.38
N GLU A 35 26.11 0.99 8.51
CA GLU A 35 25.54 0.05 9.46
C GLU A 35 24.17 -0.49 9.00
N GLN A 36 23.55 0.11 7.98
CA GLN A 36 22.26 -0.34 7.48
C GLN A 36 22.32 -1.73 6.84
N THR A 37 21.26 -2.49 7.04
CA THR A 37 21.01 -3.82 6.49
C THR A 37 19.62 -3.85 5.84
N HIS A 38 19.32 -4.87 5.06
CA HIS A 38 17.95 -5.07 4.56
C HIS A 38 16.90 -5.07 5.67
N ALA A 39 17.22 -5.64 6.83
CA ALA A 39 16.30 -5.74 7.96
C ALA A 39 16.07 -4.38 8.64
N SER A 40 17.10 -3.55 8.78
CA SER A 40 16.96 -2.23 9.44
C SER A 40 16.19 -1.23 8.59
N LEU A 41 16.28 -1.34 7.26
CA LEU A 41 15.62 -0.43 6.32
C LEU A 41 14.14 -0.74 6.05
N LYS A 42 13.62 -1.90 6.49
CA LYS A 42 12.22 -2.28 6.26
C LYS A 42 11.21 -1.25 6.75
N ARG A 43 11.51 -0.62 7.91
CA ARG A 43 10.62 0.39 8.49
C ARG A 43 10.56 1.63 7.60
N ASN A 44 11.72 2.15 7.23
CA ASN A 44 11.83 3.31 6.34
C ASN A 44 11.12 3.05 5.01
N LEU A 45 11.38 1.91 4.36
CA LEU A 45 10.68 1.56 3.12
C LEU A 45 9.15 1.59 3.27
N LEU A 46 8.62 1.14 4.41
CA LEU A 46 7.18 1.17 4.66
C LEU A 46 6.67 2.61 4.91
N GLU A 47 7.44 3.43 5.64
CA GLU A 47 7.17 4.85 5.87
C GLU A 47 7.11 5.60 4.53
N GLU A 48 8.14 5.52 3.68
CA GLU A 48 8.16 6.19 2.36
C GLU A 48 6.99 5.73 1.46
N CYS A 49 6.61 4.44 1.54
CA CYS A 49 5.45 3.94 0.81
C CYS A 49 4.16 4.65 1.25
N TYR A 50 3.99 4.91 2.54
CA TYR A 50 2.82 5.60 3.05
C TYR A 50 2.85 7.10 2.77
N GLU A 51 4.02 7.73 2.74
CA GLU A 51 4.16 9.15 2.38
C GLU A 51 3.84 9.37 0.90
N VAL A 52 4.26 8.47 0.00
CA VAL A 52 3.79 8.47 -1.40
C VAL A 52 2.27 8.38 -1.48
N LEU A 53 1.65 7.48 -0.71
CA LEU A 53 0.19 7.31 -0.70
C LEU A 53 -0.51 8.57 -0.17
N GLU A 54 0.03 9.20 0.87
CA GLU A 54 -0.48 10.46 1.40
C GLU A 54 -0.40 11.59 0.37
N ALA A 55 0.73 11.74 -0.33
CA ALA A 55 0.90 12.75 -1.37
C ALA A 55 -0.08 12.57 -2.53
N ILE A 56 -0.34 11.32 -2.94
CA ILE A 56 -1.37 10.99 -3.95
C ILE A 56 -2.76 11.38 -3.44
N ASP A 57 -3.11 10.98 -2.22
CA ASP A 57 -4.44 11.25 -1.63
C ASP A 57 -4.71 12.76 -1.47
N GLN A 58 -3.66 13.55 -1.25
CA GLN A 58 -3.74 15.02 -1.11
C GLN A 58 -3.64 15.77 -2.46
N GLY A 59 -3.28 15.08 -3.55
CA GLY A 59 -2.97 15.72 -4.83
C GLY A 59 -1.74 16.63 -4.77
N ASP A 60 -0.83 16.39 -3.83
CA ASP A 60 0.40 17.16 -3.65
C ASP A 60 1.47 16.68 -4.63
N SER A 61 1.50 17.30 -5.82
CA SER A 61 2.46 16.92 -6.86
C SER A 61 3.93 17.18 -6.48
N PRO A 62 4.31 18.30 -5.83
CA PRO A 62 5.64 18.47 -5.28
C PRO A 62 6.01 17.40 -4.26
N GLY A 63 5.16 17.16 -3.26
CA GLY A 63 5.39 16.11 -2.25
C GLY A 63 5.56 14.74 -2.90
N LEU A 64 4.68 14.37 -3.84
CA LEU A 64 4.78 13.10 -4.57
C LEU A 64 6.15 12.93 -5.28
N SER A 65 6.71 14.02 -5.83
CA SER A 65 8.03 13.96 -6.46
C SER A 65 9.16 13.73 -5.45
N GLU A 66 9.03 14.25 -4.24
CA GLU A 66 9.98 14.07 -3.14
C GLU A 66 9.95 12.61 -2.66
N GLU A 67 8.77 12.12 -2.30
CA GLU A 67 8.58 10.76 -1.75
C GLU A 67 8.93 9.65 -2.77
N LEU A 68 8.68 9.88 -4.06
CA LEU A 68 9.15 8.97 -5.11
C LEU A 68 10.69 8.92 -5.17
N GLY A 69 11.37 10.02 -4.87
CA GLY A 69 12.81 10.09 -4.71
C GLY A 69 13.30 9.25 -3.54
N ASP A 70 12.61 9.28 -2.42
CA ASP A 70 12.96 8.48 -1.24
C ASP A 70 12.74 6.98 -1.46
N LEU A 71 11.71 6.59 -2.22
CA LEU A 71 11.60 5.21 -2.71
C LEU A 71 12.78 4.80 -3.61
N LEU A 72 13.30 5.70 -4.46
CA LEU A 72 14.50 5.41 -5.25
C LEU A 72 15.74 5.26 -4.36
N VAL A 73 15.86 6.04 -3.28
CA VAL A 73 16.92 5.87 -2.26
C VAL A 73 16.85 4.49 -1.64
N GLN A 74 15.66 4.00 -1.27
CA GLN A 74 15.49 2.65 -0.73
C GLN A 74 15.96 1.58 -1.73
N ILE A 75 15.55 1.68 -3.01
CA ILE A 75 15.98 0.74 -4.06
C ILE A 75 17.52 0.75 -4.21
N ALA A 76 18.14 1.94 -4.22
CA ALA A 76 19.58 2.09 -4.32
C ALA A 76 20.30 1.48 -3.09
N PHE A 77 19.79 1.67 -1.88
CA PHE A 77 20.32 1.05 -0.67
C PHE A 77 20.26 -0.48 -0.70
N HIS A 78 19.09 -1.05 -1.00
CA HIS A 78 18.93 -2.50 -1.06
C HIS A 78 19.83 -3.11 -2.15
N THR A 79 19.91 -2.50 -3.33
CA THR A 79 20.79 -3.03 -4.39
C THR A 79 22.27 -2.87 -4.08
N GLN A 80 22.67 -1.83 -3.34
CA GLN A 80 24.05 -1.65 -2.89
C GLN A 80 24.45 -2.66 -1.80
N ILE A 81 23.58 -2.91 -0.81
CA ILE A 81 23.79 -3.93 0.23
C ILE A 81 23.95 -5.32 -0.41
N ALA A 82 23.02 -5.70 -1.30
CA ALA A 82 23.08 -7.00 -1.97
C ALA A 82 24.34 -7.18 -2.83
N LYS A 83 24.81 -6.10 -3.45
CA LYS A 83 26.07 -6.09 -4.21
C LYS A 83 27.29 -6.28 -3.31
N GLU A 84 27.30 -5.65 -2.14
CA GLU A 84 28.37 -5.80 -1.13
C GLU A 84 28.45 -7.24 -0.60
N ASP A 85 27.29 -7.88 -0.43
CA ASP A 85 27.17 -9.26 0.04
C ASP A 85 27.34 -10.31 -1.08
N GLY A 86 27.46 -9.88 -2.34
CA GLY A 86 27.64 -10.76 -3.50
C GLY A 86 26.39 -11.56 -3.89
N GLU A 87 25.21 -11.07 -3.53
CA GLU A 87 23.92 -11.74 -3.76
C GLU A 87 23.31 -11.40 -5.13
N PHE A 88 23.11 -10.11 -5.40
CA PHE A 88 22.59 -9.59 -6.67
C PHE A 88 22.98 -8.12 -6.87
N THR A 89 22.81 -7.63 -8.09
CA THR A 89 23.10 -6.25 -8.49
C THR A 89 21.86 -5.50 -8.97
N LEU A 90 21.96 -4.18 -9.10
CA LEU A 90 20.93 -3.38 -9.75
C LEU A 90 20.64 -3.84 -11.19
N GLU A 91 21.66 -4.30 -11.94
CA GLU A 91 21.50 -4.83 -13.29
C GLU A 91 20.62 -6.10 -13.29
N ASP A 92 20.77 -6.98 -12.30
CA ASP A 92 19.94 -8.17 -12.16
C ASP A 92 18.47 -7.80 -11.90
N VAL A 93 18.24 -6.82 -11.01
CA VAL A 93 16.90 -6.30 -10.71
C VAL A 93 16.25 -5.72 -11.96
N LEU A 94 16.95 -4.84 -12.68
CA LEU A 94 16.48 -4.21 -13.91
C LEU A 94 16.20 -5.24 -15.01
N THR A 95 17.10 -6.20 -15.20
CA THR A 95 16.93 -7.30 -16.16
C THR A 95 15.68 -8.11 -15.84
N GLN A 96 15.46 -8.44 -14.57
CA GLN A 96 14.30 -9.22 -14.13
C GLN A 96 12.98 -8.45 -14.36
N ILE A 97 12.90 -7.18 -13.93
CA ILE A 97 11.66 -6.41 -14.06
C ILE A 97 11.36 -6.06 -15.52
N ASN A 98 12.36 -5.66 -16.30
CA ASN A 98 12.18 -5.33 -17.71
C ASN A 98 11.75 -6.57 -18.52
N GLY A 99 12.43 -7.70 -18.32
CA GLY A 99 12.04 -8.96 -18.96
C GLY A 99 10.62 -9.38 -18.58
N LYS A 100 10.24 -9.22 -17.30
CA LYS A 100 8.89 -9.51 -16.81
C LYS A 100 7.84 -8.59 -17.44
N LEU A 101 8.08 -7.28 -17.49
CA LEU A 101 7.16 -6.32 -18.10
C LEU A 101 6.97 -6.60 -19.59
N ILE A 102 8.05 -6.86 -20.33
CA ILE A 102 7.98 -7.19 -21.77
C ILE A 102 7.14 -8.45 -21.98
N ARG A 103 7.45 -9.55 -21.27
CA ARG A 103 6.71 -10.82 -21.40
C ARG A 103 5.24 -10.69 -21.03
N ARG A 104 4.92 -9.84 -20.05
CA ARG A 104 3.55 -9.66 -19.54
C ARG A 104 2.73 -8.62 -20.32
N HIS A 105 3.33 -7.92 -21.28
CA HIS A 105 2.64 -7.02 -22.20
C HIS A 105 2.86 -7.42 -23.66
N PRO A 106 2.47 -8.64 -24.07
CA PRO A 106 2.63 -9.10 -25.45
C PRO A 106 1.80 -8.27 -26.45
N HIS A 107 0.83 -7.48 -25.97
CA HIS A 107 0.05 -6.55 -26.76
C HIS A 107 0.75 -5.21 -27.04
N VAL A 108 1.82 -4.91 -26.28
CA VAL A 108 2.67 -3.73 -26.51
C VAL A 108 3.97 -4.14 -27.21
N PHE A 109 4.57 -5.26 -26.78
CA PHE A 109 5.92 -5.67 -27.20
C PHE A 109 5.97 -6.94 -28.06
N GLY A 110 4.81 -7.46 -28.48
CA GLY A 110 4.70 -8.66 -29.31
C GLY A 110 3.52 -8.57 -30.28
N ASP A 111 3.00 -9.73 -30.69
CA ASP A 111 1.96 -9.83 -31.72
C ASP A 111 0.53 -9.99 -31.16
N ALA A 112 0.36 -9.99 -29.84
CA ALA A 112 -0.96 -10.13 -29.25
C ALA A 112 -1.77 -8.83 -29.41
N THR A 113 -3.09 -8.93 -29.31
CA THR A 113 -3.98 -7.77 -29.23
C THR A 113 -4.80 -7.85 -27.95
N ALA A 114 -5.13 -6.71 -27.36
CA ALA A 114 -6.10 -6.61 -26.29
C ALA A 114 -7.09 -5.49 -26.64
N ALA A 115 -8.38 -5.78 -26.54
CA ALA A 115 -9.46 -4.86 -26.89
C ALA A 115 -9.68 -3.79 -25.82
N ASP A 116 -9.49 -4.14 -24.55
CA ASP A 116 -9.71 -3.26 -23.41
C ASP A 116 -8.83 -3.61 -22.19
N ALA A 117 -8.90 -2.77 -21.15
CA ALA A 117 -8.13 -2.95 -19.93
C ALA A 117 -8.48 -4.26 -19.20
N SER A 118 -9.74 -4.69 -19.22
CA SER A 118 -10.17 -5.94 -18.59
C SER A 118 -9.57 -7.16 -19.30
N GLU A 119 -9.40 -7.12 -20.61
CA GLU A 119 -8.70 -8.16 -21.37
C GLU A 119 -7.20 -8.16 -21.07
N VAL A 120 -6.57 -6.99 -20.95
CA VAL A 120 -5.18 -6.86 -20.51
C VAL A 120 -4.99 -7.53 -19.14
N GLU A 121 -5.86 -7.24 -18.18
CA GLU A 121 -5.80 -7.79 -16.83
C GLU A 121 -5.96 -9.32 -16.82
N ARG A 122 -6.95 -9.86 -17.54
CA ARG A 122 -7.13 -11.32 -17.70
C ARG A 122 -5.90 -11.99 -18.33
N ASN A 123 -5.30 -11.36 -19.34
CA ASN A 123 -4.09 -11.88 -19.98
C ASN A 123 -2.89 -11.84 -19.02
N TRP A 124 -2.77 -10.78 -18.23
CA TRP A 124 -1.72 -10.62 -17.24
C TRP A 124 -1.77 -11.72 -16.17
N GLU A 125 -2.96 -12.02 -15.65
CA GLU A 125 -3.14 -13.10 -14.67
C GLU A 125 -2.82 -14.48 -15.26
N ARG A 126 -3.27 -14.78 -16.48
CA ARG A 126 -2.94 -16.05 -17.16
C ARG A 126 -1.43 -16.24 -17.32
N LEU A 127 -0.70 -15.17 -17.64
CA LEU A 127 0.76 -15.21 -17.77
C LEU A 127 1.45 -15.43 -16.41
N LYS A 128 0.92 -14.85 -15.33
CA LYS A 128 1.43 -15.12 -13.97
C LYS A 128 1.25 -16.58 -13.58
N GLU A 129 0.10 -17.18 -13.87
CA GLU A 129 -0.17 -18.59 -13.58
C GLU A 129 0.79 -19.51 -14.36
N ALA A 130 0.96 -19.26 -15.66
CA ALA A 130 1.89 -20.02 -16.48
C ALA A 130 3.36 -19.91 -16.00
N GLU A 131 3.79 -18.73 -15.52
CA GLU A 131 5.13 -18.54 -14.93
C GLU A 131 5.29 -19.35 -13.62
N ARG A 132 4.24 -19.42 -12.79
CA ARG A 132 4.24 -20.22 -11.55
C ARG A 132 4.34 -21.72 -11.83
N ASP A 133 3.59 -22.21 -12.82
CA ASP A 133 3.60 -23.61 -13.23
C ASP A 133 4.99 -24.03 -13.74
N GLN A 134 5.64 -23.17 -14.53
CA GLN A 134 7.00 -23.40 -15.04
C GLN A 134 8.06 -23.48 -13.94
N GLN A 135 7.86 -22.80 -12.82
CA GLN A 135 8.77 -22.85 -11.66
C GLN A 135 8.52 -24.07 -10.75
N GLY A 136 7.53 -24.92 -11.06
CA GLY A 136 7.19 -26.10 -10.26
C GLY A 136 6.63 -25.77 -8.87
N ILE A 137 6.20 -24.53 -8.65
CA ILE A 137 5.71 -24.05 -7.35
C ILE A 137 4.22 -24.37 -7.26
N ARG A 138 3.86 -25.53 -6.68
CA ARG A 138 2.50 -25.78 -6.18
C ARG A 138 2.33 -25.11 -4.83
N LYS A 139 1.78 -23.92 -4.82
CA LYS A 139 1.38 -23.16 -3.63
C LYS A 139 -0.14 -23.07 -3.60
N SER A 140 -0.75 -23.21 -2.42
CA SER A 140 -2.16 -22.88 -2.20
C SER A 140 -2.47 -21.49 -2.77
N GLN A 141 -3.72 -21.21 -3.14
CA GLN A 141 -4.09 -19.86 -3.59
C GLN A 141 -3.78 -18.82 -2.51
N VAL A 142 -3.91 -19.19 -1.25
CA VAL A 142 -3.60 -18.33 -0.10
C VAL A 142 -2.11 -18.33 0.30
N ASP A 143 -1.27 -19.19 -0.31
CA ASP A 143 0.17 -19.22 -0.02
C ASP A 143 0.92 -18.07 -0.71
N GLY A 144 1.95 -17.54 -0.04
CA GLY A 144 2.78 -16.46 -0.59
C GLY A 144 2.05 -15.11 -0.67
N ILE A 145 1.05 -14.90 0.18
CA ILE A 145 0.63 -13.56 0.59
C ILE A 145 1.64 -13.08 1.64
N PRO A 146 2.29 -11.90 1.47
CA PRO A 146 3.22 -11.41 2.48
C PRO A 146 2.52 -11.21 3.82
N GLY A 147 3.06 -11.81 4.89
CA GLY A 147 2.47 -11.71 6.23
C GLY A 147 2.57 -10.32 6.86
N ASP A 148 3.47 -9.47 6.36
CA ASP A 148 3.66 -8.09 6.83
C ASP A 148 2.64 -7.10 6.22
N LEU A 149 1.73 -7.57 5.37
CA LEU A 149 0.66 -6.71 4.82
C LEU A 149 -0.30 -6.25 5.93
N PRO A 150 -0.83 -5.02 5.83
CA PRO A 150 -1.98 -4.61 6.63
C PRO A 150 -3.14 -5.60 6.51
N ALA A 151 -3.89 -5.78 7.60
CA ALA A 151 -4.88 -6.84 7.70
C ALA A 151 -5.96 -6.77 6.61
N LEU A 152 -6.42 -5.57 6.22
CA LEU A 152 -7.44 -5.43 5.18
C LEU A 152 -6.86 -5.76 3.80
N SER A 153 -5.64 -5.30 3.52
CA SER A 153 -4.91 -5.64 2.28
C SER A 153 -4.63 -7.14 2.18
N TYR A 154 -4.24 -7.78 3.29
CA TYR A 154 -4.01 -9.22 3.38
C TYR A 154 -5.30 -10.00 3.11
N ALA A 155 -6.41 -9.63 3.77
CA ALA A 155 -7.71 -10.24 3.58
C ALA A 155 -8.21 -10.06 2.14
N GLN A 156 -8.09 -8.85 1.59
CA GLN A 156 -8.53 -8.55 0.24
C GLN A 156 -7.76 -9.38 -0.81
N LEU A 157 -6.43 -9.42 -0.70
CA LEU A 157 -5.59 -10.22 -1.59
C LEU A 157 -5.87 -11.72 -1.46
N MET A 158 -6.16 -12.21 -0.26
CA MET A 158 -6.56 -13.60 -0.05
C MET A 158 -7.87 -13.91 -0.78
N GLN A 159 -8.87 -13.06 -0.54
CA GLN A 159 -10.20 -13.17 -1.12
C GLN A 159 -10.14 -13.07 -2.66
N ASP A 160 -9.33 -12.15 -3.22
CA ASP A 160 -9.09 -12.04 -4.66
C ASP A 160 -8.57 -13.34 -5.26
N ARG A 161 -7.66 -14.02 -4.57
CA ARG A 161 -7.07 -15.27 -5.07
C ARG A 161 -8.03 -16.44 -5.01
N VAL A 162 -8.85 -16.54 -3.96
CA VAL A 162 -9.84 -17.63 -3.86
C VAL A 162 -11.05 -17.40 -4.78
N GLY A 163 -11.45 -16.14 -5.00
CA GLY A 163 -12.51 -15.80 -5.95
C GLY A 163 -12.16 -16.23 -7.38
N ARG A 164 -10.89 -16.09 -7.79
CA ARG A 164 -10.40 -16.53 -9.12
C ARG A 164 -10.57 -18.02 -9.41
N VAL A 165 -10.56 -18.86 -8.37
CA VAL A 165 -10.80 -20.31 -8.53
C VAL A 165 -12.27 -20.69 -8.36
N GLY A 166 -13.16 -19.70 -8.32
CA GLY A 166 -14.60 -19.88 -8.22
C GLY A 166 -15.13 -20.00 -6.79
N PHE A 167 -14.32 -19.70 -5.78
CA PHE A 167 -14.81 -19.60 -4.39
C PHE A 167 -15.32 -18.18 -4.13
N GLU A 168 -16.52 -17.89 -4.63
CA GLU A 168 -17.16 -16.58 -4.59
C GLU A 168 -18.70 -16.70 -4.66
N TRP A 169 -19.42 -15.66 -4.24
CA TRP A 169 -20.88 -15.59 -4.38
C TRP A 169 -21.30 -15.32 -5.83
N GLU A 170 -22.57 -15.58 -6.18
CA GLU A 170 -23.09 -15.32 -7.52
C GLU A 170 -23.21 -13.82 -7.82
N ASP A 171 -23.55 -13.02 -6.80
CA ASP A 171 -23.63 -11.57 -6.89
C ASP A 171 -23.44 -10.91 -5.50
N VAL A 172 -23.44 -9.57 -5.49
CA VAL A 172 -23.22 -8.75 -4.29
C VAL A 172 -24.29 -8.96 -3.20
N SER A 173 -25.49 -9.45 -3.54
CA SER A 173 -26.54 -9.68 -2.54
C SER A 173 -26.15 -10.77 -1.56
N GLY A 174 -25.47 -11.82 -2.03
CA GLY A 174 -24.98 -12.90 -1.17
C GLY A 174 -23.98 -12.43 -0.11
N VAL A 175 -23.13 -11.45 -0.45
CA VAL A 175 -22.17 -10.85 0.50
C VAL A 175 -22.87 -9.91 1.47
N LEU A 176 -23.86 -9.15 1.02
CA LEU A 176 -24.67 -8.30 1.91
C LEU A 176 -25.48 -9.13 2.90
N ASP A 177 -26.07 -10.23 2.46
CA ASP A 177 -26.80 -11.17 3.31
C ASP A 177 -25.85 -11.80 4.35
N LYS A 178 -24.64 -12.20 3.93
CA LYS A 178 -23.62 -12.69 4.86
C LYS A 178 -23.20 -11.62 5.86
N LEU A 179 -23.04 -10.36 5.46
CA LEU A 179 -22.73 -9.27 6.39
C LEU A 179 -23.83 -9.09 7.45
N VAL A 180 -25.11 -9.24 7.08
CA VAL A 180 -26.22 -9.20 8.04
C VAL A 180 -26.17 -10.38 9.01
N GLU A 181 -25.82 -11.57 8.51
CA GLU A 181 -25.60 -12.78 9.32
C GLU A 181 -24.46 -12.57 10.34
N GLU A 182 -23.27 -12.15 9.90
CA GLU A 182 -22.11 -11.90 10.79
C GLU A 182 -22.43 -10.87 11.88
N VAL A 183 -23.18 -9.80 11.53
CA VAL A 183 -23.62 -8.81 12.51
C VAL A 183 -24.62 -9.39 13.50
N ALA A 184 -25.46 -10.35 13.09
CA ALA A 184 -26.37 -11.05 13.99
C ALA A 184 -25.57 -11.97 14.95
N GLU A 185 -24.61 -12.74 14.43
CA GLU A 185 -23.74 -13.62 15.22
C GLU A 185 -22.93 -12.80 16.26
N LEU A 186 -22.36 -11.67 15.86
CA LEU A 186 -21.68 -10.73 16.76
C LEU A 186 -22.60 -10.21 17.88
N ARG A 187 -23.90 -10.03 17.61
CA ARG A 187 -24.87 -9.58 18.63
C ARG A 187 -25.25 -10.69 19.61
N GLU A 188 -25.19 -11.93 19.17
CA GLU A 188 -25.46 -13.12 19.99
C GLU A 188 -24.24 -13.57 20.79
N ALA A 189 -23.02 -13.16 20.39
CA ALA A 189 -21.77 -13.45 21.06
C ALA A 189 -21.81 -13.11 22.57
N SER A 190 -21.60 -14.13 23.39
CA SER A 190 -21.81 -14.10 24.84
C SER A 190 -20.51 -13.97 25.63
N THR A 191 -19.41 -14.43 25.05
CA THR A 191 -18.06 -14.36 25.62
C THR A 191 -17.18 -13.36 24.87
N ASP A 192 -16.10 -12.90 25.51
CA ASP A 192 -15.16 -12.00 24.85
C ASP A 192 -14.40 -12.67 23.70
N GLU A 193 -14.17 -13.99 23.78
CA GLU A 193 -13.56 -14.77 22.70
C GLU A 193 -14.48 -14.82 21.48
N GLU A 194 -15.77 -15.14 21.67
CA GLU A 194 -16.79 -15.08 20.62
C GLU A 194 -16.86 -13.68 20.01
N ARG A 195 -16.90 -12.61 20.82
CA ARG A 195 -16.96 -11.24 20.30
C ARG A 195 -15.78 -10.88 19.41
N VAL A 196 -14.56 -11.30 19.78
CA VAL A 196 -13.37 -11.05 18.97
C VAL A 196 -13.44 -11.82 17.66
N HIS A 197 -13.89 -13.07 17.71
CA HIS A 197 -14.08 -13.93 16.54
C HIS A 197 -15.09 -13.32 15.55
N GLU A 198 -16.33 -13.10 16.01
CA GLU A 198 -17.41 -12.59 15.16
C GLU A 198 -17.10 -11.18 14.63
N PHE A 199 -16.43 -10.33 15.43
CA PHE A 199 -16.01 -9.01 14.94
C PHE A 199 -14.96 -9.12 13.83
N GLY A 200 -14.07 -10.11 13.91
CA GLY A 200 -13.15 -10.45 12.84
C GLY A 200 -13.86 -10.86 11.55
N ASP A 201 -14.92 -11.67 11.65
CA ASP A 201 -15.68 -12.13 10.50
C ASP A 201 -16.53 -11.01 9.87
N VAL A 202 -17.05 -10.08 10.67
CA VAL A 202 -17.64 -8.82 10.16
C VAL A 202 -16.61 -8.03 9.34
N LEU A 203 -15.39 -7.81 9.86
CA LEU A 203 -14.35 -7.09 9.13
C LEU A 203 -13.95 -7.83 7.85
N PHE A 204 -13.80 -9.15 7.91
CA PHE A 204 -13.45 -9.98 6.75
C PHE A 204 -14.54 -9.90 5.66
N THR A 205 -15.82 -9.93 6.06
CA THR A 205 -16.95 -9.80 5.14
C THR A 205 -17.08 -8.40 4.57
N MET A 206 -16.78 -7.35 5.34
CA MET A 206 -16.69 -5.97 4.83
C MET A 206 -15.60 -5.81 3.77
N VAL A 207 -14.45 -6.47 3.93
CA VAL A 207 -13.40 -6.52 2.90
C VAL A 207 -13.91 -7.23 1.64
N ASN A 208 -14.70 -8.30 1.80
CA ASN A 208 -15.27 -8.99 0.64
C ASN A 208 -16.26 -8.10 -0.10
N LEU A 209 -17.10 -7.38 0.63
CA LEU A 209 -18.01 -6.40 0.06
C LEU A 209 -17.25 -5.32 -0.72
N SER A 210 -16.11 -4.84 -0.21
CA SER A 210 -15.30 -3.85 -0.93
C SER A 210 -14.80 -4.40 -2.27
N ARG A 211 -14.43 -5.69 -2.36
CA ARG A 211 -14.05 -6.34 -3.62
C ARG A 211 -15.19 -6.31 -4.64
N TRP A 212 -16.40 -6.67 -4.24
CA TRP A 212 -17.58 -6.60 -5.12
C TRP A 212 -17.90 -5.19 -5.60
N LEU A 213 -17.59 -4.19 -4.79
CA LEU A 213 -17.74 -2.77 -5.13
C LEU A 213 -16.54 -2.22 -5.92
N ASN A 214 -15.51 -3.03 -6.20
CA ASN A 214 -14.24 -2.61 -6.80
C ASN A 214 -13.53 -1.50 -6.01
N ILE A 215 -13.56 -1.62 -4.68
CA ILE A 215 -12.97 -0.68 -3.72
C ILE A 215 -11.78 -1.36 -3.02
N GLN A 216 -10.63 -0.68 -2.98
CA GLN A 216 -9.48 -1.08 -2.16
C GLN A 216 -9.79 -0.79 -0.68
N ALA A 217 -9.89 -1.85 0.14
CA ALA A 217 -10.40 -1.75 1.52
C ALA A 217 -9.50 -0.89 2.42
N GLU A 218 -8.18 -1.13 2.35
CA GLU A 218 -7.18 -0.40 3.13
C GLU A 218 -7.20 1.10 2.79
N ASP A 219 -7.26 1.42 1.50
CA ASP A 219 -7.32 2.79 1.00
C ASP A 219 -8.61 3.50 1.43
N ALA A 220 -9.76 2.84 1.30
CA ALA A 220 -11.04 3.38 1.72
C ALA A 220 -11.05 3.74 3.22
N LEU A 221 -10.45 2.89 4.07
CA LEU A 221 -10.32 3.17 5.50
C LEU A 221 -9.31 4.29 5.76
N ARG A 222 -8.16 4.32 5.08
CA ARG A 222 -7.18 5.40 5.19
C ARG A 222 -7.80 6.76 4.88
N GLN A 223 -8.55 6.87 3.79
CA GLN A 223 -9.26 8.09 3.44
C GLN A 223 -10.36 8.45 4.45
N ALA A 224 -11.06 7.47 5.02
CA ALA A 224 -12.03 7.72 6.09
C ALA A 224 -11.36 8.29 7.35
N ASN A 225 -10.20 7.75 7.74
CA ASN A 225 -9.40 8.24 8.85
C ASN A 225 -8.91 9.67 8.61
N LEU A 226 -8.46 9.97 7.38
CA LEU A 226 -8.04 11.32 7.00
C LEU A 226 -9.18 12.33 7.13
N ARG A 227 -10.37 12.00 6.60
CA ARG A 227 -11.58 12.85 6.75
C ARG A 227 -11.96 13.04 8.20
N PHE A 228 -11.89 11.99 9.02
CA PHE A 228 -12.17 12.10 10.45
C PHE A 228 -11.18 13.04 11.14
N ARG A 229 -9.88 12.88 10.88
CA ARG A 229 -8.82 13.74 11.44
C ARG A 229 -9.03 15.21 11.07
N GLN A 230 -9.26 15.49 9.79
CA GLN A 230 -9.50 16.85 9.29
C GLN A 230 -10.69 17.51 10.00
N ARG A 231 -11.81 16.79 10.11
CA ARG A 231 -13.01 17.28 10.81
C ARG A 231 -12.75 17.52 12.28
N TYR A 232 -12.10 16.58 12.95
CA TYR A 232 -11.81 16.69 14.37
C TYR A 232 -10.94 17.92 14.67
N THR A 233 -9.83 18.09 13.94
CA THR A 233 -8.97 19.28 14.07
C THR A 233 -9.74 20.57 13.77
N ARG A 234 -10.62 20.54 12.76
CA ARG A 234 -11.45 21.70 12.43
C ARG A 234 -12.43 22.06 13.55
N MET A 235 -12.99 21.07 14.23
CA MET A 235 -13.84 21.32 15.40
C MET A 235 -13.07 21.99 16.53
N GLU A 236 -11.83 21.57 16.79
CA GLU A 236 -10.95 22.19 17.78
C GLU A 236 -10.67 23.66 17.43
N GLU A 237 -10.38 23.96 16.16
CA GLU A 237 -10.19 25.32 15.67
C GLU A 237 -11.44 26.19 15.84
N LEU A 238 -12.61 25.66 15.50
CA LEU A 238 -13.89 26.36 15.63
C LEU A 238 -14.22 26.65 17.10
N ALA A 239 -14.01 25.68 18.00
CA ALA A 239 -14.17 25.87 19.43
C ALA A 239 -13.20 26.95 19.98
N ALA A 240 -11.93 26.87 19.59
CA ALA A 240 -10.91 27.84 19.99
C ALA A 240 -11.25 29.25 19.49
N ALA A 241 -11.72 29.39 18.24
CA ALA A 241 -12.17 30.67 17.67
C ALA A 241 -13.37 31.27 18.42
N ARG A 242 -14.18 30.43 19.09
CA ARG A 242 -15.30 30.84 19.95
C ARG A 242 -14.90 31.09 21.40
N GLY A 243 -13.62 30.93 21.75
CA GLY A 243 -13.13 31.02 23.13
C GLY A 243 -13.63 29.89 24.01
N GLN A 244 -14.00 28.75 23.42
CA GLN A 244 -14.47 27.56 24.12
C GLN A 244 -13.33 26.54 24.27
N ASP A 245 -13.29 25.84 25.41
CA ASP A 245 -12.43 24.67 25.59
C ASP A 245 -13.15 23.45 25.03
N PHE A 246 -12.66 22.93 23.90
CA PHE A 246 -13.26 21.81 23.19
C PHE A 246 -13.48 20.57 24.09
N ALA A 247 -12.52 20.26 24.97
CA ALA A 247 -12.57 19.07 25.82
C ALA A 247 -13.67 19.14 26.90
N GLN A 248 -14.19 20.33 27.18
CA GLN A 248 -15.24 20.57 28.18
C GLN A 248 -16.63 20.73 27.55
N LEU A 249 -16.72 20.68 26.21
CA LEU A 249 -18.01 20.81 25.53
C LEU A 249 -18.86 19.56 25.75
N PRO A 250 -20.18 19.73 25.94
CA PRO A 250 -21.09 18.60 25.94
C PRO A 250 -21.20 18.00 24.52
N LEU A 251 -21.60 16.74 24.43
CA LEU A 251 -21.61 15.98 23.18
C LEU A 251 -22.49 16.60 22.09
N ASP A 252 -23.59 17.26 22.47
CA ASP A 252 -24.47 17.98 21.55
C ASP A 252 -23.80 19.21 20.93
N GLU A 253 -23.00 19.96 21.70
CA GLU A 253 -22.18 21.04 21.18
C GLU A 253 -21.04 20.52 20.28
N MET A 254 -20.39 19.41 20.67
CA MET A 254 -19.41 18.74 19.81
C MET A 254 -20.04 18.25 18.51
N GLU A 255 -21.24 17.67 18.55
CA GLU A 255 -21.95 17.24 17.34
C GLU A 255 -22.30 18.44 16.44
N SER A 256 -22.69 19.58 17.03
CA SER A 256 -22.92 20.81 16.26
C SER A 256 -21.64 21.29 15.57
N LEU A 257 -20.49 21.24 16.23
CA LEU A 257 -19.19 21.57 15.63
C LEU A 257 -18.82 20.56 14.52
N TRP A 258 -19.11 19.28 14.71
CA TRP A 258 -18.87 18.24 13.71
C TRP A 258 -19.66 18.49 12.43
N GLN A 259 -20.95 18.82 12.54
CA GLN A 259 -21.78 19.14 11.37
C GLN A 259 -21.29 20.40 10.65
N GLU A 260 -20.80 21.40 11.38
CA GLU A 260 -20.19 22.60 10.79
C GLU A 260 -18.87 22.30 10.08
N ALA A 261 -17.98 21.53 10.71
CA ALA A 261 -16.73 21.07 10.09
C ALA A 261 -17.01 20.29 8.80
N LYS A 262 -17.98 19.36 8.85
CA LYS A 262 -18.41 18.58 7.68
C LYS A 262 -18.98 19.46 6.55
N ALA A 263 -19.67 20.55 6.86
CA ALA A 263 -20.19 21.48 5.86
C ALA A 263 -19.07 22.27 5.15
N LEU A 264 -17.95 22.52 5.84
CA LEU A 264 -16.77 23.19 5.27
C LEU A 264 -15.91 22.26 4.41
N ASP A 265 -15.96 20.95 4.66
CA ASP A 265 -15.26 19.89 3.90
C ASP A 265 -15.94 19.48 2.59
N SER A 266 -17.08 20.09 2.23
CA SER A 266 -17.78 19.69 1.01
C SER A 266 -16.96 20.07 -0.23
N PRO A 267 -16.81 19.17 -1.22
CA PRO A 267 -16.05 19.43 -2.43
C PRO A 267 -16.61 20.59 -3.27
#